data_AF-A0A8S2Q4J2-F1
#
_entry.id   AF-A0A8S2Q4J2-F1
#
_cell.length_a   1.000
_cell.length_b   1.000
_cell.length_c   1.000
_cell.angle_alpha   90.00
_cell.angle_beta   90.00
_cell.angle_gamma   90.00
#
_symmetry.space_group_name_H-M   'P 1'
#
loop_
_entity.id
_entity.type
_entity.pdbx_description
1 polymer ?
#
loop_
_entity_poly.entity_id
_entity_poly.type
_entity_poly.pdbx_seq_one_letter_code
_entity_poly.pdbx_strand_id
1 'polypeptide(L)'
;MSDRYFENQYNDYNGETYLTSNNQLIPEIYSNVTHWIEHYTRKLERHIDRIDPSDGSVYTGSAGIALLYLRLAILFPSEKDNYKSKAKMLIDSGLQQVNGKRISFLTGDPGPLAIAAVIYNDLNDQSMANRCIDKIISMKDDAASDSKPDEFLYGRAGYLYSLIFVRRKIRSDIIDNRIVTEVFESIIKSGEKYAKETRSRSPLMYQWHDKEYMGAAHGVSGIIYLLLNVAQDDLCSNLRPYIQSHLLPTVEFLTVTRLPSGNYLSSSDSTTD
;
A
#
# COMPACT_ATOMS: atom_id res chain seq x y z
N MET A 1 -2.72 22.02 -15.56
CA MET A 1 -1.27 21.74 -15.45
C MET A 1 -0.45 22.52 -16.46
N SER A 2 0.35 23.53 -16.07
CA SER A 2 1.29 24.16 -17.01
C SER A 2 2.77 24.04 -16.64
N ASP A 3 3.15 23.81 -15.36
CA ASP A 3 4.56 24.02 -14.94
C ASP A 3 5.20 22.88 -14.12
N ARG A 4 4.58 21.69 -14.07
CA ARG A 4 5.08 20.53 -13.28
C ARG A 4 5.35 19.27 -14.10
N TYR A 5 5.86 19.43 -15.32
CA TYR A 5 6.24 18.31 -16.18
C TYR A 5 7.42 18.72 -17.08
N PHE A 6 8.16 17.72 -17.56
CA PHE A 6 9.06 17.91 -18.70
C PHE A 6 8.28 17.60 -19.97
N GLU A 7 8.47 18.40 -21.01
CA GLU A 7 7.84 18.13 -22.32
C GLU A 7 8.20 16.72 -22.79
N ASN A 8 7.18 15.93 -23.10
CA ASN A 8 7.37 14.56 -23.55
C ASN A 8 8.03 14.55 -24.94
N GLN A 9 9.30 14.13 -24.99
CA GLN A 9 10.08 14.03 -26.23
C GLN A 9 9.86 12.72 -26.98
N TYR A 10 9.06 11.80 -26.43
CA TYR A 10 8.80 10.50 -27.03
C TYR A 10 7.58 10.56 -27.98
N ASN A 11 7.72 9.94 -29.15
CA ASN A 11 6.60 9.77 -30.08
C ASN A 11 5.50 8.89 -29.45
N ASP A 12 4.25 9.13 -29.87
CA ASP A 12 3.14 8.27 -29.51
C ASP A 12 3.32 6.86 -30.09
N TYR A 13 2.66 5.88 -29.48
CA TYR A 13 2.74 4.49 -29.88
C TYR A 13 2.30 4.29 -31.34
N ASN A 14 3.16 3.69 -32.16
CA ASN A 14 2.97 3.50 -33.61
C ASN A 14 2.64 2.05 -34.02
N GLY A 15 2.48 1.13 -33.06
CA GLY A 15 2.28 -0.30 -33.32
C GLY A 15 3.52 -1.18 -33.14
N GLU A 16 4.71 -0.60 -32.97
CA GLU A 16 5.93 -1.36 -32.68
C GLU A 16 5.88 -1.97 -31.27
N THR A 17 6.15 -3.28 -31.17
CA THR A 17 6.14 -3.99 -29.90
C THR A 17 7.55 -4.25 -29.39
N TYR A 18 7.78 -3.88 -28.12
CA TYR A 18 8.98 -4.27 -27.37
C TYR A 18 8.80 -5.59 -26.63
N LEU A 19 7.78 -6.37 -27.02
CA LEU A 19 7.47 -7.67 -26.45
C LEU A 19 7.69 -8.79 -27.46
N THR A 20 8.20 -9.92 -26.97
CA THR A 20 8.23 -11.20 -27.67
C THR A 20 6.81 -11.77 -27.81
N SER A 21 6.65 -12.84 -28.58
CA SER A 21 5.39 -13.58 -28.72
C SER A 21 4.81 -14.11 -27.40
N ASN A 22 5.64 -14.21 -26.36
CA ASN A 22 5.25 -14.68 -25.03
C ASN A 22 4.97 -13.53 -24.04
N ASN A 23 4.76 -12.30 -24.53
CA ASN A 23 4.54 -11.10 -23.71
C ASN A 23 5.69 -10.78 -22.74
N GLN A 24 6.91 -11.15 -23.09
CA GLN A 24 8.13 -10.78 -22.35
C GLN A 24 8.87 -9.66 -23.08
N LEU A 25 9.55 -8.77 -22.34
CA LEU A 25 10.42 -7.75 -22.96
C LEU A 25 11.44 -8.39 -23.90
N ILE A 26 11.67 -7.77 -25.05
CA ILE A 26 12.74 -8.20 -25.97
C ILE A 26 14.11 -8.14 -25.27
N PRO A 27 15.07 -9.02 -25.65
CA PRO A 27 16.33 -9.18 -24.92
C PRO A 27 17.13 -7.87 -24.70
N GLU A 28 17.13 -6.99 -25.70
CA GLU A 28 17.82 -5.69 -25.63
C GLU A 28 17.24 -4.79 -24.53
N ILE A 29 15.92 -4.59 -24.53
CA ILE A 29 15.23 -3.77 -23.53
C ILE A 29 15.34 -4.41 -22.15
N TYR A 30 15.17 -5.73 -22.06
CA TYR A 30 15.33 -6.46 -20.81
C TYR A 30 16.74 -6.26 -20.24
N SER A 31 17.78 -6.43 -21.05
CA SER A 31 19.17 -6.24 -20.62
C SER A 31 19.44 -4.82 -20.14
N ASN A 32 18.94 -3.81 -20.87
CA ASN A 32 19.09 -2.40 -20.48
C ASN A 32 18.38 -2.10 -19.15
N VAL A 33 17.13 -2.55 -18.97
CA VAL A 33 16.38 -2.36 -17.72
C VAL A 33 17.09 -3.05 -16.56
N THR A 34 17.53 -4.29 -16.73
CA THR A 34 18.29 -5.04 -15.72
C THR A 34 19.57 -4.31 -15.34
N HIS A 35 20.35 -3.81 -16.32
CA HIS A 35 21.56 -3.05 -16.06
C HIS A 35 21.31 -1.84 -15.14
N TRP A 36 20.25 -1.07 -15.40
CA TRP A 36 19.91 0.10 -14.59
C TRP A 36 19.40 -0.27 -13.19
N ILE A 37 18.62 -1.35 -13.06
CA ILE A 37 18.22 -1.86 -11.74
C ILE A 37 19.47 -2.18 -10.91
N GLU A 38 20.41 -2.96 -11.45
CA GLU A 38 21.65 -3.29 -10.75
C GLU A 38 22.50 -2.05 -10.43
N HIS A 39 22.61 -1.11 -11.38
CA HIS A 39 23.34 0.14 -11.18
C HIS A 39 22.80 0.92 -9.99
N TYR A 40 21.48 1.13 -9.94
CA TYR A 40 20.86 1.89 -8.85
C TYR A 40 20.80 1.11 -7.55
N THR A 41 20.69 -0.22 -7.57
CA THR A 41 20.87 -1.06 -6.37
C THR A 41 22.28 -0.90 -5.79
N ARG A 42 23.34 -0.96 -6.62
CA ARG A 42 24.72 -0.69 -6.14
C ARG A 42 24.87 0.72 -5.60
N LYS A 43 24.23 1.71 -6.22
CA LYS A 43 24.24 3.10 -5.74
C LYS A 43 23.55 3.24 -4.38
N LEU A 44 22.42 2.56 -4.18
CA LEU A 44 21.72 2.48 -2.90
C LEU A 44 22.62 1.84 -1.83
N GLU A 45 23.23 0.69 -2.14
CA GLU A 45 24.09 -0.06 -1.22
C GLU A 45 25.30 0.76 -0.74
N ARG A 46 25.93 1.55 -1.62
CA ARG A 46 27.02 2.46 -1.24
C ARG A 46 26.62 3.56 -0.25
N HIS A 47 25.32 3.82 -0.12
CA HIS A 47 24.78 4.88 0.73
C HIS A 47 23.83 4.33 1.80
N ILE A 48 23.85 3.01 2.04
CA ILE A 48 22.93 2.36 2.98
C ILE A 48 23.10 2.90 4.40
N ASP A 49 24.33 3.27 4.79
CA ASP A 49 24.62 3.84 6.11
C ASP A 49 24.08 5.27 6.30
N ARG A 50 23.53 5.89 5.25
CA ARG A 50 22.88 7.21 5.33
C ARG A 50 21.39 7.13 5.66
N ILE A 51 20.82 5.93 5.74
CA ILE A 51 19.44 5.74 6.19
C ILE A 51 19.37 6.18 7.65
N ASP A 52 18.33 6.94 8.00
CA ASP A 52 18.04 7.29 9.39
C ASP A 52 17.79 6.00 10.20
N PRO A 53 18.63 5.64 11.17
CA PRO A 53 18.47 4.42 11.95
C PRO A 53 17.21 4.43 12.83
N SER A 54 16.61 5.60 13.04
CA SER A 54 15.35 5.75 13.77
C SER A 54 14.10 5.62 12.87
N ASP A 55 14.28 5.60 11.55
CA ASP A 55 13.18 5.39 10.60
C ASP A 55 13.05 3.92 10.23
N GLY A 56 12.20 3.22 10.97
CA GLY A 56 11.80 1.84 10.67
C GLY A 56 10.71 1.72 9.62
N SER A 57 10.13 2.82 9.11
CA SER A 57 8.91 2.79 8.29
C SER A 57 9.12 2.17 6.90
N VAL A 58 8.01 1.83 6.24
CA VAL A 58 8.05 1.37 4.84
C VAL A 58 8.15 2.55 3.87
N TYR A 59 7.59 3.70 4.24
CA TYR A 59 7.51 4.88 3.37
C TYR A 59 8.89 5.49 3.09
N THR A 60 9.72 5.63 4.12
CA THR A 60 11.03 6.30 4.03
C THR A 60 12.16 5.56 4.73
N GLY A 61 11.84 4.48 5.46
CA GLY A 61 12.77 3.81 6.35
C GLY A 61 13.34 2.48 5.87
N SER A 62 13.99 1.80 6.80
CA SER A 62 14.66 0.50 6.58
C SER A 62 13.72 -0.59 6.07
N ALA A 63 12.47 -0.64 6.53
CA ALA A 63 11.51 -1.65 6.10
C ALA A 63 11.11 -1.48 4.62
N GLY A 64 11.09 -0.25 4.08
CA GLY A 64 10.85 0.00 2.66
C GLY A 64 11.94 -0.60 1.78
N ILE A 65 13.18 -0.50 2.25
CA ILE A 65 14.34 -1.08 1.56
C ILE A 65 14.39 -2.60 1.72
N ALA A 66 13.98 -3.13 2.87
CA ALA A 66 13.78 -4.57 3.04
C ALA A 66 12.76 -5.12 2.03
N LEU A 67 11.63 -4.42 1.83
CA LEU A 67 10.62 -4.77 0.84
C LEU A 67 11.18 -4.72 -0.60
N LEU A 68 12.01 -3.73 -0.92
CA LEU A 68 12.73 -3.67 -2.19
C LEU A 68 13.62 -4.90 -2.40
N TYR A 69 14.40 -5.31 -1.39
CA TYR A 69 15.26 -6.49 -1.50
C TYR A 69 14.47 -7.78 -1.68
N LEU A 70 13.30 -7.93 -1.05
CA LEU A 70 12.42 -9.07 -1.33
C LEU A 70 11.96 -9.10 -2.79
N ARG A 71 11.70 -7.93 -3.39
CA ARG A 71 11.37 -7.84 -4.82
C ARG A 71 12.58 -8.19 -5.69
N LEU A 72 13.77 -7.70 -5.35
CA LEU A 72 15.01 -8.02 -6.07
C LEU A 72 15.32 -9.53 -6.00
N ALA A 73 15.09 -10.20 -4.88
CA ALA A 73 15.26 -11.64 -4.75
C ALA A 73 14.37 -12.46 -5.70
N ILE A 74 13.21 -11.93 -6.09
CA ILE A 74 12.32 -12.54 -7.09
C ILE A 74 12.81 -12.26 -8.51
N LEU A 75 13.28 -11.03 -8.77
CA LEU A 75 13.73 -10.60 -10.09
C LEU A 75 15.11 -11.17 -10.47
N PHE A 76 15.96 -11.45 -9.48
CA PHE A 76 17.33 -11.94 -9.65
C PHE A 76 17.57 -13.22 -8.85
N PRO A 77 17.09 -14.38 -9.33
CA PRO A 77 17.18 -15.64 -8.58
C PRO A 77 18.60 -16.07 -8.22
N SER A 78 19.62 -15.67 -9.00
CA SER A 78 21.03 -15.95 -8.71
C SER A 78 21.55 -15.26 -7.45
N GLU A 79 20.98 -14.11 -7.08
CA GLU A 79 21.36 -13.31 -5.91
C GLU A 79 20.31 -13.42 -4.79
N LYS A 80 19.38 -14.38 -4.91
CA LYS A 80 18.22 -14.52 -4.02
C LYS A 80 18.59 -14.53 -2.55
N ASP A 81 19.57 -15.35 -2.17
CA ASP A 81 19.95 -15.52 -0.76
C ASP A 81 20.67 -14.29 -0.20
N ASN A 82 21.48 -13.62 -1.03
CA ASN A 82 22.12 -12.34 -0.71
C ASN A 82 21.07 -11.25 -0.42
N TYR A 83 20.09 -11.09 -1.32
CA TYR A 83 19.02 -10.12 -1.14
C TYR A 83 18.10 -10.46 0.03
N LYS A 84 17.78 -11.74 0.26
CA LYS A 84 17.03 -12.16 1.46
C LYS A 84 17.78 -11.87 2.75
N SER A 85 19.10 -12.09 2.79
CA SER A 85 19.93 -11.75 3.95
C SER A 85 19.91 -10.24 4.24
N LYS A 86 20.09 -9.41 3.21
CA LYS A 86 20.01 -7.94 3.32
C LYS A 86 18.63 -7.46 3.77
N ALA A 87 17.56 -8.03 3.22
CA ALA A 87 16.19 -7.74 3.64
C ALA A 87 16.00 -8.06 5.13
N LYS A 88 16.53 -9.20 5.59
CA LYS A 88 16.46 -9.60 7.01
C LYS A 88 17.21 -8.63 7.92
N MET A 89 18.43 -8.22 7.57
CA MET A 89 19.19 -7.26 8.38
C MET A 89 18.45 -5.93 8.54
N LEU A 90 17.88 -5.41 7.46
CA LEU A 90 17.12 -4.15 7.48
C LEU A 90 15.81 -4.28 8.24
N ILE A 91 15.10 -5.40 8.10
CA ILE A 91 13.83 -5.57 8.83
C ILE A 91 14.07 -5.74 10.33
N ASP A 92 15.15 -6.43 10.75
CA ASP A 92 15.52 -6.55 12.16
C ASP A 92 15.77 -5.17 12.79
N SER A 93 16.41 -4.25 12.06
CA SER A 93 16.60 -2.86 12.48
C SER A 93 15.26 -2.10 12.54
N GLY A 94 14.40 -2.24 11.53
CA GLY A 94 13.07 -1.63 11.52
C GLY A 94 12.18 -2.09 12.68
N LEU A 95 12.26 -3.37 13.07
CA LEU A 95 11.53 -3.92 14.22
C LEU A 95 11.94 -3.28 15.56
N GLN A 96 13.16 -2.76 15.68
CA GLN A 96 13.61 -2.05 16.90
C GLN A 96 12.92 -0.69 17.06
N GLN A 97 12.35 -0.13 15.99
CA GLN A 97 11.70 1.18 15.99
C GLN A 97 10.18 1.11 16.24
N VAL A 98 9.61 -0.11 16.31
CA VAL A 98 8.20 -0.37 16.63
C VAL A 98 7.88 0.18 18.02
N ASN A 99 6.92 1.11 18.10
CA ASN A 99 6.69 1.89 19.32
C ASN A 99 5.21 2.19 19.63
N GLY A 100 4.28 1.73 18.80
CA GLY A 100 2.84 1.85 18.96
C GLY A 100 2.24 3.18 18.54
N LYS A 101 3.01 4.11 17.95
CA LYS A 101 2.49 5.46 17.63
C LYS A 101 1.62 5.54 16.37
N ARG A 102 1.88 4.68 15.38
CA ARG A 102 1.25 4.75 14.05
C ARG A 102 0.79 3.37 13.60
N ILE A 103 -0.35 3.33 12.91
CA ILE A 103 -1.11 2.10 12.66
C ILE A 103 -1.20 1.67 11.20
N SER A 104 -0.52 2.35 10.28
CA SER A 104 -0.59 2.02 8.85
C SER A 104 0.61 1.18 8.39
N PHE A 105 0.46 0.50 7.24
CA PHE A 105 1.56 -0.21 6.60
C PHE A 105 2.73 0.71 6.21
N LEU A 106 2.43 1.89 5.64
CA LEU A 106 3.49 2.72 5.08
C LEU A 106 4.28 3.45 6.17
N THR A 107 3.62 4.03 7.15
CA THR A 107 4.26 4.95 8.09
C THR A 107 4.28 4.45 9.53
N GLY A 108 3.61 3.33 9.82
CA GLY A 108 3.46 2.77 11.16
C GLY A 108 4.00 1.35 11.32
N ASP A 109 3.87 0.86 12.55
CA ASP A 109 4.40 -0.42 13.00
C ASP A 109 3.88 -1.64 12.20
N PRO A 110 2.63 -1.67 11.71
CA PRO A 110 2.14 -2.80 10.94
C PRO A 110 2.94 -3.09 9.67
N GLY A 111 3.58 -2.09 9.05
CA GLY A 111 4.43 -2.29 7.88
C GLY A 111 5.65 -3.18 8.15
N PRO A 112 6.56 -2.75 9.04
CA PRO A 112 7.72 -3.53 9.43
C PRO A 112 7.34 -4.92 9.98
N LEU A 113 6.29 -5.00 10.80
CA LEU A 113 5.79 -6.27 11.32
C LEU A 113 5.30 -7.20 10.19
N ALA A 114 4.55 -6.68 9.21
CA ALA A 114 4.01 -7.49 8.11
C ALA A 114 5.12 -8.00 7.19
N ILE A 115 6.11 -7.16 6.89
CA ILE A 115 7.28 -7.55 6.08
C ILE A 115 8.13 -8.56 6.85
N ALA A 116 8.34 -8.36 8.16
CA ALA A 116 9.04 -9.30 9.02
C ALA A 116 8.34 -10.66 9.05
N ALA A 117 7.02 -10.69 9.22
CA ALA A 117 6.24 -11.93 9.22
C ALA A 117 6.49 -12.76 7.95
N VAL A 118 6.52 -12.12 6.78
CA VAL A 118 6.83 -12.78 5.50
C VAL A 118 8.26 -13.30 5.47
N ILE A 119 9.24 -12.48 5.89
CA ILE A 119 10.66 -12.86 5.92
C ILE A 119 10.89 -14.07 6.83
N TYR A 120 10.38 -14.01 8.06
CA TYR A 120 10.58 -15.08 9.04
C TYR A 120 9.83 -16.35 8.67
N ASN A 121 8.64 -16.23 8.06
CA ASN A 121 7.95 -17.39 7.50
C ASN A 121 8.77 -18.07 6.40
N ASP A 122 9.34 -17.29 5.47
CA ASP A 122 10.23 -17.79 4.41
C ASP A 122 11.51 -18.46 4.95
N LEU A 123 11.95 -18.06 6.14
CA LEU A 123 13.10 -18.64 6.84
C LEU A 123 12.72 -19.83 7.74
N ASN A 124 11.46 -20.27 7.71
CA ASN A 124 10.90 -21.31 8.58
C ASN A 124 10.95 -20.98 10.09
N ASP A 125 11.10 -19.71 10.46
CA ASP A 125 10.98 -19.23 11.84
C ASP A 125 9.52 -18.86 12.14
N GLN A 126 8.71 -19.89 12.36
CA GLN A 126 7.28 -19.74 12.64
C GLN A 126 7.01 -19.01 13.96
N SER A 127 7.94 -19.08 14.92
CA SER A 127 7.79 -18.38 16.21
C SER A 127 7.85 -16.87 16.01
N MET A 128 8.85 -16.38 15.29
CA MET A 128 8.98 -14.94 15.03
C MET A 128 7.92 -14.45 14.04
N ALA A 129 7.58 -15.25 13.03
CA ALA A 129 6.51 -14.90 12.10
C ALA A 129 5.17 -14.71 12.82
N ASN A 130 4.76 -15.67 13.67
CA ASN A 130 3.53 -15.58 14.44
C ASN A 130 3.57 -14.42 15.43
N ARG A 131 4.71 -14.18 16.11
CA ARG A 131 4.86 -13.02 17.01
C ARG A 131 4.60 -11.69 16.29
N CYS A 132 5.08 -11.55 15.06
CA CYS A 132 4.84 -10.35 14.26
C CYS A 132 3.35 -10.21 13.90
N ILE A 133 2.71 -11.31 13.49
CA ILE A 133 1.29 -11.34 13.14
C ILE A 133 0.41 -11.02 14.34
N ASP A 134 0.66 -11.66 15.48
CA ASP A 134 -0.05 -11.40 16.74
C ASP A 134 0.09 -9.93 17.16
N LYS A 135 1.26 -9.32 16.96
CA LYS A 135 1.47 -7.90 17.24
C LYS A 135 0.63 -7.01 16.32
N ILE A 136 0.54 -7.32 15.02
CA ILE A 136 -0.36 -6.60 14.09
C ILE A 136 -1.81 -6.74 14.55
N ILE A 137 -2.25 -7.95 14.86
CA ILE A 137 -3.62 -8.23 15.32
C ILE A 137 -3.93 -7.47 16.62
N SER A 138 -2.99 -7.39 17.56
CA SER A 138 -3.18 -6.67 18.82
C SER A 138 -3.45 -5.16 18.65
N MET A 139 -3.15 -4.60 17.47
CA MET A 139 -3.42 -3.19 17.15
C MET A 139 -4.82 -2.95 16.58
N LYS A 140 -5.63 -4.00 16.37
CA LYS A 140 -6.96 -3.89 15.75
C LYS A 140 -7.85 -2.86 16.44
N ASP A 141 -7.91 -2.86 17.77
CA ASP A 141 -8.79 -1.96 18.51
C ASP A 141 -8.35 -0.49 18.39
N ASP A 142 -7.04 -0.23 18.39
CA ASP A 142 -6.51 1.11 18.14
C ASP A 142 -6.80 1.57 16.72
N ALA A 143 -6.62 0.68 15.74
CA ALA A 143 -6.94 0.96 14.33
C ALA A 143 -8.45 1.21 14.12
N ALA A 144 -9.33 0.43 14.75
CA ALA A 144 -10.78 0.58 14.63
C ALA A 144 -11.34 1.76 15.48
N SER A 145 -10.52 2.40 16.32
CA SER A 145 -10.97 3.53 17.15
C SER A 145 -11.29 4.76 16.32
N ASP A 146 -12.32 5.53 16.70
CA ASP A 146 -12.76 6.76 16.02
C ASP A 146 -11.67 7.85 15.89
N SER A 147 -10.58 7.74 16.66
CA SER A 147 -9.47 8.70 16.67
C SER A 147 -8.55 8.61 15.45
N LYS A 148 -8.61 7.52 14.69
CA LYS A 148 -7.74 7.31 13.53
C LYS A 148 -8.37 7.86 12.26
N PRO A 149 -7.55 8.40 11.32
CA PRO A 149 -8.03 8.68 9.98
C PRO A 149 -8.31 7.39 9.21
N ASP A 150 -8.98 7.49 8.07
CA ASP A 150 -9.30 6.34 7.23
C ASP A 150 -8.29 6.09 6.11
N GLU A 151 -7.48 7.10 5.77
CA GLU A 151 -6.63 7.09 4.57
C GLU A 151 -5.42 6.13 4.65
N PHE A 152 -4.68 6.02 3.55
CA PHE A 152 -3.74 4.91 3.35
C PHE A 152 -2.42 5.09 4.11
N LEU A 153 -1.94 6.33 4.27
CA LEU A 153 -0.61 6.59 4.85
C LEU A 153 -0.60 6.54 6.37
N TYR A 154 -1.67 6.89 7.06
CA TYR A 154 -1.74 6.97 8.52
C TYR A 154 -2.98 6.30 9.10
N GLY A 155 -3.95 5.93 8.27
CA GLY A 155 -5.27 5.49 8.70
C GLY A 155 -5.58 4.01 8.57
N ARG A 156 -6.87 3.72 8.77
CA ARG A 156 -7.46 2.38 8.79
C ARG A 156 -7.25 1.61 7.49
N ALA A 157 -7.28 2.28 6.33
CA ALA A 157 -6.97 1.63 5.06
C ALA A 157 -5.52 1.11 5.05
N GLY A 158 -4.56 1.90 5.55
CA GLY A 158 -3.17 1.44 5.67
C GLY A 158 -3.00 0.26 6.63
N TYR A 159 -3.78 0.22 7.72
CA TYR A 159 -3.81 -0.93 8.63
C TYR A 159 -4.39 -2.18 7.95
N LEU A 160 -5.57 -2.04 7.32
CA LEU A 160 -6.25 -3.10 6.59
C LEU A 160 -5.35 -3.69 5.51
N TYR A 161 -4.62 -2.85 4.77
CA TYR A 161 -3.63 -3.31 3.79
C TYR A 161 -2.56 -4.21 4.43
N SER A 162 -2.12 -3.94 5.66
CA SER A 162 -1.15 -4.79 6.37
C SER A 162 -1.69 -6.20 6.60
N LEU A 163 -2.96 -6.32 7.03
CA LEU A 163 -3.62 -7.62 7.22
C LEU A 163 -3.71 -8.40 5.90
N ILE A 164 -4.13 -7.73 4.83
CA ILE A 164 -4.27 -8.33 3.50
C ILE A 164 -2.91 -8.69 2.91
N PHE A 165 -1.87 -7.87 3.14
CA PHE A 165 -0.50 -8.16 2.72
C PHE A 165 -0.02 -9.49 3.32
N VAL A 166 -0.18 -9.68 4.64
CA VAL A 166 0.21 -10.93 5.32
C VAL A 166 -0.58 -12.13 4.77
N ARG A 167 -1.91 -12.01 4.66
CA ARG A 167 -2.76 -13.07 4.10
C ARG A 167 -2.35 -13.49 2.69
N ARG A 168 -2.05 -12.53 1.82
CA ARG A 168 -1.65 -12.79 0.43
C ARG A 168 -0.24 -13.35 0.29
N LYS A 169 0.66 -13.01 1.22
CA LYS A 169 2.08 -13.41 1.15
C LYS A 169 2.42 -14.70 1.87
N ILE A 170 1.68 -15.05 2.92
CA ILE A 170 1.93 -16.27 3.70
C ILE A 170 0.88 -17.33 3.39
N ARG A 171 -0.36 -17.10 3.81
CA ARG A 171 -1.53 -17.93 3.50
C ARG A 171 -2.80 -17.17 3.84
N SER A 172 -3.87 -17.42 3.10
CA SER A 172 -5.08 -16.59 3.10
C SER A 172 -5.87 -16.63 4.42
N ASP A 173 -5.73 -17.72 5.20
CA ASP A 173 -6.43 -17.98 6.46
C ASP A 173 -5.61 -17.64 7.72
N ILE A 174 -4.38 -17.10 7.58
CA ILE A 174 -3.47 -16.87 8.73
C ILE A 174 -3.96 -15.81 9.72
N ILE A 175 -4.83 -14.91 9.28
CA ILE A 175 -5.50 -13.90 10.10
C ILE A 175 -7.00 -14.21 10.02
N ASP A 176 -7.72 -14.15 11.14
CA ASP A 176 -9.17 -14.41 11.17
C ASP A 176 -9.93 -13.37 10.31
N ASN A 177 -10.92 -13.85 9.54
CA ASN A 177 -11.77 -13.00 8.70
C ASN A 177 -12.57 -11.97 9.51
N ARG A 178 -12.87 -12.27 10.77
CA ARG A 178 -13.55 -11.34 11.68
C ARG A 178 -12.75 -10.04 11.84
N ILE A 179 -11.42 -10.15 12.00
CA ILE A 179 -10.53 -8.99 12.17
C ILE A 179 -10.58 -8.10 10.92
N VAL A 180 -10.49 -8.71 9.73
CA VAL A 180 -10.56 -7.99 8.45
C VAL A 180 -11.92 -7.33 8.27
N THR A 181 -13.00 -8.06 8.57
CA THR A 181 -14.39 -7.57 8.50
C THR A 181 -14.61 -6.38 9.43
N GLU A 182 -14.17 -6.45 10.68
CA GLU A 182 -14.35 -5.38 11.66
C GLU A 182 -13.66 -4.08 11.23
N VAL A 183 -12.42 -4.16 10.74
CA VAL A 183 -11.68 -2.99 10.24
C VAL A 183 -12.35 -2.42 8.98
N PHE A 184 -12.74 -3.29 8.05
CA PHE A 184 -13.45 -2.87 6.84
C PHE A 184 -14.73 -2.11 7.18
N GLU A 185 -15.57 -2.67 8.06
CA GLU A 185 -16.83 -2.06 8.44
C GLU A 185 -16.65 -0.77 9.25
N SER A 186 -15.55 -0.66 10.02
CA SER A 186 -15.17 0.59 10.68
C SER A 186 -14.92 1.70 9.64
N ILE A 187 -14.23 1.40 8.54
CA ILE A 187 -14.00 2.36 7.44
C ILE A 187 -15.32 2.73 6.74
N ILE A 188 -16.22 1.77 6.52
CA ILE A 188 -17.55 2.06 5.95
C ILE A 188 -18.34 2.99 6.86
N LYS A 189 -18.49 2.61 8.14
CA LYS A 189 -19.27 3.39 9.13
C LYS A 189 -18.72 4.80 9.30
N SER A 190 -17.40 4.95 9.35
CA SER A 190 -16.73 6.26 9.41
C SER A 190 -17.08 7.10 8.17
N GLY A 191 -16.98 6.52 6.98
CA GLY A 191 -17.24 7.21 5.72
C GLY A 191 -18.72 7.61 5.52
N GLU A 192 -19.65 6.74 5.90
CA GLU A 192 -21.10 7.03 5.88
C GLU A 192 -21.45 8.16 6.84
N LYS A 193 -20.91 8.09 8.07
CA LYS A 193 -21.12 9.10 9.10
C LYS A 193 -20.66 10.46 8.60
N TYR A 194 -19.42 10.54 8.11
CA TYR A 194 -18.87 11.79 7.61
C TYR A 194 -19.66 12.33 6.41
N ALA A 195 -19.97 11.47 5.42
CA ALA A 195 -20.78 11.86 4.27
C ALA A 195 -22.15 12.43 4.67
N LYS A 196 -22.80 11.83 5.67
CA LYS A 196 -24.08 12.32 6.21
C LYS A 196 -23.93 13.67 6.91
N GLU A 197 -22.89 13.83 7.73
CA GLU A 197 -22.60 15.06 8.47
C GLU A 197 -22.29 16.23 7.53
N THR A 198 -21.54 16.00 6.45
CA THR A 198 -21.20 17.02 5.45
C THR A 198 -22.21 17.17 4.32
N ARG A 199 -23.28 16.35 4.31
CA ARG A 199 -24.29 16.28 3.24
C ARG A 199 -23.65 16.02 1.87
N SER A 200 -22.64 15.15 1.85
CA SER A 200 -21.96 14.73 0.63
C SER A 200 -22.95 14.11 -0.36
N ARG A 201 -22.65 14.28 -1.66
CA ARG A 201 -23.37 13.61 -2.76
C ARG A 201 -22.95 12.15 -2.93
N SER A 202 -21.85 11.75 -2.31
CA SER A 202 -21.34 10.38 -2.28
C SER A 202 -21.84 9.67 -1.02
N PRO A 203 -22.17 8.36 -1.05
CA PRO A 203 -22.52 7.63 0.18
C PRO A 203 -21.34 7.47 1.15
N LEU A 204 -20.11 7.47 0.64
CA LEU A 204 -18.89 7.48 1.45
C LEU A 204 -18.07 8.74 1.14
N MET A 205 -17.62 9.41 2.19
CA MET A 205 -16.69 10.54 2.10
C MET A 205 -15.76 10.52 3.29
N TYR A 206 -14.55 11.06 3.13
CA TYR A 206 -13.50 10.98 4.14
C TYR A 206 -12.73 12.29 4.23
N GLN A 207 -12.15 12.56 5.38
CA GLN A 207 -11.25 13.68 5.58
C GLN A 207 -9.92 13.28 6.20
N TRP A 208 -8.89 14.05 5.91
CA TRP A 208 -7.59 14.01 6.57
C TRP A 208 -7.06 15.45 6.64
N HIS A 209 -6.61 15.90 7.82
CA HIS A 209 -6.20 17.31 8.07
C HIS A 209 -7.18 18.33 7.48
N ASP A 210 -8.45 18.22 7.87
CA ASP A 210 -9.53 19.14 7.50
C ASP A 210 -9.78 19.29 6.00
N LYS A 211 -9.38 18.29 5.20
CA LYS A 211 -9.58 18.27 3.75
C LYS A 211 -10.14 16.95 3.28
N GLU A 212 -11.11 17.01 2.36
CA GLU A 212 -11.62 15.85 1.64
C GLU A 212 -10.69 15.55 0.45
N TYR A 213 -9.63 14.78 0.69
CA TYR A 213 -8.72 14.37 -0.38
C TYR A 213 -9.40 13.36 -1.31
N MET A 214 -9.17 13.49 -2.63
CA MET A 214 -9.76 12.59 -3.62
C MET A 214 -8.78 11.50 -4.12
N GLY A 215 -7.48 11.76 -4.01
CA GLY A 215 -6.42 10.91 -4.55
C GLY A 215 -6.14 9.63 -3.77
N ALA A 216 -5.11 8.89 -4.20
CA ALA A 216 -4.80 7.56 -3.66
C ALA A 216 -4.12 7.56 -2.28
N ALA A 217 -3.28 8.55 -1.98
CA ALA A 217 -2.50 8.56 -0.74
C ALA A 217 -3.40 8.86 0.48
N HIS A 218 -4.02 10.03 0.48
CA HIS A 218 -4.77 10.57 1.62
C HIS A 218 -6.29 10.56 1.44
N GLY A 219 -6.78 10.02 0.31
CA GLY A 219 -8.12 10.32 -0.16
C GLY A 219 -9.00 9.13 -0.49
N VAL A 220 -10.21 9.47 -0.95
CA VAL A 220 -11.30 8.54 -1.23
C VAL A 220 -10.88 7.46 -2.23
N SER A 221 -10.16 7.81 -3.31
CA SER A 221 -9.77 6.83 -4.33
C SER A 221 -8.94 5.68 -3.76
N GLY A 222 -7.98 5.96 -2.89
CA GLY A 222 -7.13 4.92 -2.29
C GLY A 222 -7.89 4.01 -1.34
N ILE A 223 -8.76 4.60 -0.52
CA ILE A 223 -9.64 3.88 0.41
C ILE A 223 -10.54 2.92 -0.38
N ILE A 224 -11.28 3.44 -1.37
CA ILE A 224 -12.23 2.65 -2.14
C ILE A 224 -11.53 1.57 -2.97
N TYR A 225 -10.36 1.85 -3.54
CA TYR A 225 -9.57 0.84 -4.27
C TYR A 225 -9.22 -0.36 -3.37
N LEU A 226 -8.79 -0.10 -2.14
CA LEU A 226 -8.50 -1.16 -1.18
C LEU A 226 -9.76 -1.92 -0.77
N LEU A 227 -10.85 -1.22 -0.45
CA LEU A 227 -12.10 -1.86 -0.03
C LEU A 227 -12.68 -2.74 -1.16
N LEU A 228 -12.62 -2.32 -2.41
CA LEU A 228 -13.01 -3.14 -3.57
C LEU A 228 -12.17 -4.42 -3.66
N ASN A 229 -10.85 -4.31 -3.46
CA ASN A 229 -9.95 -5.46 -3.45
C ASN A 229 -10.31 -6.47 -2.33
N VAL A 230 -10.68 -5.98 -1.15
CA VAL A 230 -11.06 -6.83 -0.02
C VAL A 230 -12.44 -7.44 -0.24
N ALA A 231 -13.43 -6.67 -0.69
CA ALA A 231 -14.79 -7.15 -0.87
C ALA A 231 -14.92 -8.18 -2.02
N GLN A 232 -14.00 -8.19 -2.98
CA GLN A 232 -13.97 -9.21 -4.04
C GLN A 232 -13.34 -10.53 -3.59
N ASP A 233 -12.50 -10.52 -2.54
CA ASP A 233 -11.84 -11.71 -2.01
C ASP A 233 -12.87 -12.76 -1.55
N ASP A 234 -12.68 -14.02 -1.94
CA ASP A 234 -13.60 -15.12 -1.62
C ASP A 234 -13.73 -15.33 -0.10
N LEU A 235 -12.65 -15.13 0.66
CA LEU A 235 -12.66 -15.25 2.11
C LEU A 235 -13.46 -14.13 2.79
N CYS A 236 -13.68 -13.03 2.08
CA CYS A 236 -14.44 -11.87 2.54
C CYS A 236 -15.77 -11.74 1.79
N SER A 237 -16.34 -12.84 1.32
CA SER A 237 -17.59 -12.83 0.54
C SER A 237 -18.77 -12.18 1.26
N ASN A 238 -18.78 -12.15 2.60
CA ASN A 238 -19.74 -11.41 3.41
C ASN A 238 -19.70 -9.89 3.18
N LEU A 239 -18.60 -9.35 2.65
CA LEU A 239 -18.42 -7.92 2.35
C LEU A 239 -18.85 -7.54 0.92
N ARG A 240 -19.10 -8.51 0.04
CA ARG A 240 -19.55 -8.26 -1.36
C ARG A 240 -20.76 -7.35 -1.47
N PRO A 241 -21.78 -7.40 -0.59
CA PRO A 241 -22.92 -6.50 -0.66
C PRO A 241 -22.54 -5.01 -0.59
N TYR A 242 -21.43 -4.64 0.09
CA TYR A 242 -20.94 -3.26 0.15
C TYR A 242 -20.48 -2.72 -1.21
N ILE A 243 -20.11 -3.60 -2.15
CA ILE A 243 -19.72 -3.19 -3.51
C ILE A 243 -20.86 -2.42 -4.17
N GLN A 244 -22.08 -2.98 -4.16
CA GLN A 244 -23.23 -2.36 -4.82
C GLN A 244 -23.84 -1.23 -3.99
N SER A 245 -23.89 -1.39 -2.66
CA SER A 245 -24.57 -0.41 -1.80
C SER A 245 -23.75 0.86 -1.51
N HIS A 246 -22.41 0.78 -1.50
CA HIS A 246 -21.55 1.90 -1.08
C HIS A 246 -20.40 2.17 -2.04
N LEU A 247 -19.62 1.15 -2.39
CA LEU A 247 -18.35 1.36 -3.09
C LEU A 247 -18.57 1.80 -4.54
N LEU A 248 -19.45 1.14 -5.29
CA LEU A 248 -19.74 1.49 -6.68
C LEU A 248 -20.35 2.89 -6.81
N PRO A 249 -21.37 3.30 -6.04
CA PRO A 249 -21.86 4.68 -6.12
C PRO A 249 -20.81 5.72 -5.68
N THR A 250 -19.89 5.37 -4.79
CA THR A 250 -18.75 6.26 -4.46
C THR A 250 -17.78 6.38 -5.63
N VAL A 251 -17.52 5.29 -6.37
CA VAL A 251 -16.73 5.34 -7.62
C VAL A 251 -17.43 6.21 -8.66
N GLU A 252 -18.75 6.07 -8.83
CA GLU A 252 -19.54 6.91 -9.74
C GLU A 252 -19.47 8.39 -9.35
N PHE A 253 -19.49 8.71 -8.05
CA PHE A 253 -19.22 10.06 -7.58
C PHE A 253 -17.81 10.52 -8.01
N LEU A 254 -16.77 9.70 -7.84
CA LEU A 254 -15.42 10.06 -8.26
C LEU A 254 -15.35 10.31 -9.78
N THR A 255 -16.04 9.55 -10.63
CA THR A 255 -15.96 9.77 -12.08
C THR A 255 -16.51 11.12 -12.52
N VAL A 256 -17.50 11.66 -11.81
CA VAL A 256 -18.07 12.99 -12.11
C VAL A 256 -17.27 14.17 -11.54
N THR A 257 -16.23 13.92 -10.73
CA THR A 257 -15.30 14.97 -10.26
C THR A 257 -14.10 15.18 -11.18
N ARG A 258 -14.03 14.43 -12.30
CA ARG A 258 -12.96 14.55 -13.29
C ARG A 258 -12.97 15.93 -13.96
N LEU A 259 -11.81 16.56 -14.02
CA LEU A 259 -11.61 17.86 -14.69
C LEU A 259 -11.72 17.73 -16.22
N PRO A 260 -11.96 18.84 -16.94
CA PRO A 260 -11.91 18.85 -18.41
C PRO A 260 -10.58 18.37 -18.99
N SER A 261 -9.46 18.54 -18.26
CA SER A 261 -8.15 18.01 -18.64
C SER A 261 -8.06 16.48 -18.59
N GLY A 262 -9.02 15.82 -17.95
CA GLY A 262 -8.99 14.39 -17.63
C GLY A 262 -8.35 14.08 -16.28
N ASN A 263 -7.68 15.03 -15.61
CA ASN A 263 -7.14 14.84 -14.27
C ASN A 263 -8.21 15.01 -13.18
N TYR A 264 -7.83 14.80 -11.92
CA TYR A 264 -8.66 14.94 -10.72
C TYR A 264 -8.06 15.97 -9.76
N LEU A 265 -8.93 16.69 -9.05
CA LEU A 265 -8.51 17.59 -7.99
C LEU A 265 -7.86 16.83 -6.83
N SER A 266 -6.88 17.44 -6.15
CA SER A 266 -6.26 16.83 -4.97
C SER A 266 -7.25 16.68 -3.80
N SER A 267 -8.14 17.67 -3.63
CA SER A 267 -9.19 17.73 -2.61
C SER A 267 -10.40 18.51 -3.13
N SER A 268 -11.57 18.37 -2.49
CA SER A 268 -12.81 19.05 -2.91
C SER A 268 -12.68 20.57 -3.01
N ASP A 269 -11.91 21.20 -2.11
CA ASP A 269 -11.68 22.65 -2.10
C ASP A 269 -10.51 23.12 -2.99
N SER A 270 -9.84 22.20 -3.71
CA SER A 270 -8.75 22.61 -4.60
C SER A 270 -9.30 23.33 -5.82
N THR A 271 -8.71 24.48 -6.15
CA THR A 271 -9.11 25.30 -7.31
C THR A 271 -8.17 25.13 -8.50
N THR A 272 -7.07 24.40 -8.31
CA THR A 272 -6.05 24.16 -9.33
C THR A 272 -5.81 22.68 -9.50
N ASP A 273 -5.55 22.34 -10.76
CA ASP A 273 -4.98 21.07 -11.21
C ASP A 273 -3.49 21.00 -10.90
#